data_AF-A0A7C2I0N2-F1
#
_entry.id   AF-A0A7C2I0N2-F1
#
_cell.length_a   1.000
_cell.length_b   1.000
_cell.length_c   1.000
_cell.angle_alpha   90.00
_cell.angle_beta   90.00
_cell.angle_gamma   90.00
#
_symmetry.space_group_name_H-M   'P 1'
#
loop_
_entity.id
_entity.type
_entity.pdbx_description
1 polymer ?
#
loop_
_entity_poly.entity_id
_entity_poly.type
_entity_poly.pdbx_seq_one_letter_code
_entity_poly.pdbx_strand_id
1 'polypeptide(L)'
;MSLMLRIPCARGLLALAVFTLAGSAFAVAAGPEPDPVDPAVLQRIYEEVKTPYKYGIVLRAPPGRKVDCPNVFRFGGRWYMVYVQFENDPEGYTTQLAVSDDLLHWEPLGTILERGGAGAWDAANAAGGLALFDPEWGGSHALLSYEGRYWMSYLGGPNPGYEKPPLMIGLAWTDHPARPRPWNKLPQPVLRPDDPDRRDFESEVLFKSHILRDETLSLGAPFVMFYNARPPRGDERIGIAVSSDLQHWRRHGSEPVIAAVRPEGLKHGVICGDPQVVRIHGHWVMFYFGAFWKPGAFDTFAVSRDLQHWTPWTGPDLVAPSEPWDREFAHKPWVLKHQDVVYHFYCAVGDQGRVIALATSRDLRARPPAARTDPRPTLWLIGDSTVQTTTAGQMGWGTPLPRFFDTNAVRIVNRARGGRSSRTFLTEGLWDKVRAELRPGDFVLMQFGHNDGGPLDEGRARASLKGIGPETVVITNRTTGMQETVHTYGAYLRRYIRDTRAHGATPVVLSPVPRNRWEAGRVLRNREDYGGWAAAVAREENALFIDLNELVARHYEELGPDTVRARYFRAEDHTHTTPEGAEATARLLAEALSRQSDLPLARWVRLPTGSSEP
;
A
#
# COMPACT_ATOMS: atom_id res chain seq x y z
N MET A 1 -46.48 47.33 -41.05
CA MET A 1 -47.19 46.12 -40.55
C MET A 1 -46.59 45.81 -39.18
N SER A 2 -47.05 46.52 -38.15
CA SER A 2 -48.06 46.10 -37.15
C SER A 2 -47.37 45.47 -35.93
N LEU A 3 -47.58 45.90 -34.69
CA LEU A 3 -48.32 47.04 -34.16
C LEU A 3 -47.81 47.30 -32.72
N MET A 4 -47.80 48.57 -32.35
CA MET A 4 -47.47 49.14 -31.05
C MET A 4 -48.57 48.95 -29.98
N LEU A 5 -48.12 49.02 -28.71
CA LEU A 5 -48.72 49.63 -27.51
C LEU A 5 -50.13 49.24 -27.00
N ARG A 6 -50.23 49.08 -25.66
CA ARG A 6 -51.03 49.97 -24.78
C ARG A 6 -50.63 49.88 -23.29
N ILE A 7 -50.44 51.05 -22.71
CA ILE A 7 -50.22 51.52 -21.31
C ILE A 7 -51.63 51.52 -20.61
N PRO A 8 -51.87 51.44 -19.26
CA PRO A 8 -51.32 52.37 -18.26
C PRO A 8 -51.14 51.97 -16.78
N CYS A 9 -50.45 52.88 -16.10
CA CYS A 9 -50.20 53.05 -14.67
C CYS A 9 -51.47 53.49 -13.89
N ALA A 10 -51.67 53.00 -12.65
CA ALA A 10 -52.40 53.71 -11.61
C ALA A 10 -52.01 53.26 -10.19
N ARG A 11 -51.89 54.26 -9.32
CA ARG A 11 -51.43 54.30 -7.92
C ARG A 11 -52.23 53.42 -6.96
N GLY A 12 -51.55 52.90 -5.94
CA GLY A 12 -52.13 52.45 -4.67
C GLY A 12 -51.11 52.57 -3.54
N LEU A 13 -51.41 53.40 -2.54
CA LEU A 13 -50.68 53.49 -1.26
C LEU A 13 -50.58 52.10 -0.61
N LEU A 14 -49.42 51.77 -0.01
CA LEU A 14 -49.41 50.78 1.07
C LEU A 14 -48.44 51.20 2.18
N ALA A 15 -48.98 51.13 3.40
CA ALA A 15 -48.39 51.58 4.64
C ALA A 15 -47.10 50.84 5.03
N LEU A 16 -46.22 51.57 5.69
CA LEU A 16 -45.01 51.08 6.32
C LEU A 16 -45.40 50.19 7.53
N ALA A 17 -45.38 48.86 7.35
CA ALA A 17 -45.43 47.92 8.46
C ALA A 17 -44.00 47.52 8.83
N VAL A 18 -43.52 48.02 9.97
CA VAL A 18 -42.28 47.56 10.60
C VAL A 18 -42.53 46.16 11.14
N PHE A 19 -42.04 45.13 10.43
CA PHE A 19 -41.93 43.79 10.97
C PHE A 19 -40.57 43.65 11.64
N THR A 20 -40.56 43.63 12.97
CA THR A 20 -39.47 43.06 13.76
C THR A 20 -39.37 41.57 13.46
N LEU A 21 -38.42 41.19 12.60
CA LEU A 21 -38.02 39.80 12.40
C LEU A 21 -37.26 39.33 13.65
N ALA A 22 -37.96 38.70 14.57
CA ALA A 22 -37.34 37.82 15.56
C ALA A 22 -36.72 36.65 14.80
N GLY A 23 -35.39 36.63 14.69
CA GLY A 23 -34.65 35.51 14.11
C GLY A 23 -34.80 34.27 14.98
N SER A 24 -35.74 33.40 14.63
CA SER A 24 -35.79 32.04 15.16
C SER A 24 -34.60 31.27 14.59
N ALA A 25 -33.61 30.99 15.43
CA ALA A 25 -32.55 30.05 15.10
C ALA A 25 -33.19 28.67 14.84
N PHE A 26 -33.19 28.24 13.58
CA PHE A 26 -33.42 26.84 13.28
C PHE A 26 -32.20 26.06 13.76
N ALA A 27 -32.33 25.43 14.93
CA ALA A 27 -31.43 24.37 15.33
C ALA A 27 -31.60 23.23 14.31
N VAL A 28 -30.63 23.09 13.40
CA VAL A 28 -30.47 21.84 12.65
C VAL A 28 -30.11 20.79 13.68
N ALA A 29 -31.05 19.89 13.96
CA ALA A 29 -30.77 18.72 14.78
C ALA A 29 -29.57 17.98 14.16
N ALA A 30 -28.52 17.75 14.96
CA ALA A 30 -27.42 16.90 14.56
C ALA A 30 -28.01 15.55 14.14
N GLY A 31 -27.71 15.10 12.91
CA GLY A 31 -28.05 13.75 12.49
C GLY A 31 -27.40 12.71 13.44
N PRO A 32 -27.87 11.46 13.41
CA PRO A 32 -27.23 10.40 14.21
C PRO A 32 -25.73 10.36 13.92
N GLU A 33 -24.90 10.21 14.96
CA GLU A 33 -23.47 9.96 14.78
C GLU A 33 -23.29 8.78 13.82
N PRO A 34 -22.43 8.89 12.80
CA PRO A 34 -22.23 7.79 11.86
C PRO A 34 -21.65 6.59 12.61
N ASP A 35 -22.09 5.39 12.22
CA ASP A 35 -21.61 4.15 12.81
C ASP A 35 -20.07 4.09 12.78
N PRO A 36 -19.43 3.39 13.73
CA PRO A 36 -18.01 3.07 13.63
C PRO A 36 -17.67 2.36 12.30
N VAL A 37 -16.42 2.45 11.89
CA VAL A 37 -15.90 1.66 10.77
C VAL A 37 -15.87 0.19 11.20
N ASP A 38 -16.34 -0.70 10.33
CA ASP A 38 -16.41 -2.14 10.59
C ASP A 38 -15.03 -2.69 11.02
N PRO A 39 -14.92 -3.43 12.15
CA PRO A 39 -13.68 -4.07 12.59
C PRO A 39 -12.95 -4.88 11.51
N ALA A 40 -13.69 -5.48 10.57
CA ALA A 40 -13.10 -6.19 9.43
C ALA A 40 -12.36 -5.26 8.47
N VAL A 41 -12.82 -4.02 8.28
CA VAL A 41 -12.09 -2.99 7.54
C VAL A 41 -10.80 -2.64 8.26
N LEU A 42 -10.85 -2.40 9.58
CA LEU A 42 -9.66 -2.09 10.36
C LEU A 42 -8.62 -3.21 10.27
N GLN A 43 -9.05 -4.47 10.39
CA GLN A 43 -8.16 -5.63 10.25
C GLN A 43 -7.51 -5.69 8.85
N ARG A 44 -8.24 -5.39 7.78
CA ARG A 44 -7.68 -5.34 6.42
C ARG A 44 -6.65 -4.21 6.28
N ILE A 45 -6.93 -3.03 6.84
CA ILE A 45 -5.97 -1.93 6.87
C ILE A 45 -4.71 -2.33 7.65
N TYR A 46 -4.86 -2.95 8.82
CA TYR A 46 -3.71 -3.45 9.58
C TYR A 46 -2.85 -4.42 8.77
N GLU A 47 -3.45 -5.40 8.10
CA GLU A 47 -2.73 -6.37 7.27
C GLU A 47 -2.01 -5.71 6.08
N GLU A 48 -2.59 -4.65 5.51
CA GLU A 48 -2.02 -3.88 4.40
C GLU A 48 -0.86 -2.98 4.84
N VAL A 49 -0.90 -2.44 6.06
CA VAL A 49 0.05 -1.40 6.52
C VAL A 49 1.11 -1.90 7.51
N LYS A 50 0.97 -3.10 8.07
CA LYS A 50 1.90 -3.60 9.10
C LYS A 50 3.34 -3.73 8.59
N THR A 51 4.28 -3.40 9.48
CA THR A 51 5.72 -3.42 9.21
C THR A 51 6.49 -4.21 10.26
N PRO A 52 6.41 -5.55 10.27
CA PRO A 52 6.98 -6.36 11.34
C PRO A 52 8.52 -6.42 11.33
N TYR A 53 9.19 -5.96 10.27
CA TYR A 53 10.64 -6.04 10.13
C TYR A 53 11.31 -4.68 10.34
N LYS A 54 11.86 -4.45 11.54
CA LYS A 54 12.69 -3.27 11.83
C LYS A 54 14.01 -3.36 11.05
N TYR A 55 14.18 -2.51 10.04
CA TYR A 55 15.40 -2.41 9.24
C TYR A 55 16.56 -1.85 10.06
N GLY A 56 16.28 -0.85 10.90
CA GLY A 56 17.26 -0.22 11.78
C GLY A 56 17.23 1.31 11.68
N ILE A 57 18.29 1.94 12.18
CA ILE A 57 18.47 3.40 12.14
C ILE A 57 18.85 3.82 10.73
N VAL A 58 18.10 4.75 10.14
CA VAL A 58 18.33 5.25 8.78
C VAL A 58 18.86 6.68 8.74
N LEU A 59 18.64 7.47 9.80
CA LEU A 59 19.17 8.83 9.90
C LEU A 59 19.53 9.17 11.35
N ARG A 60 20.75 9.70 11.54
CA ARG A 60 21.29 10.14 12.83
C ARG A 60 21.50 11.65 12.83
N ALA A 61 21.39 12.23 14.01
CA ALA A 61 21.76 13.62 14.21
C ALA A 61 23.29 13.79 14.17
N PRO A 62 23.79 15.01 13.88
CA PRO A 62 25.16 15.38 14.17
C PRO A 62 25.51 15.14 15.66
N PRO A 63 26.80 14.92 16.01
CA PRO A 63 27.21 14.70 17.39
C PRO A 63 26.65 15.76 18.36
N GLY A 64 26.07 15.32 19.47
CA GLY A 64 25.49 16.20 20.49
C GLY A 64 24.12 16.80 20.15
N ARG A 65 23.51 16.43 19.01
CA ARG A 65 22.16 16.83 18.60
C ARG A 65 21.20 15.64 18.62
N LYS A 66 19.92 15.90 18.35
CA LYS A 66 18.85 14.89 18.20
C LYS A 66 18.07 15.16 16.93
N VAL A 67 17.46 14.13 16.35
CA VAL A 67 16.59 14.25 15.15
C VAL A 67 15.26 13.55 15.37
N ASP A 68 14.20 14.08 14.77
CA ASP A 68 12.83 13.63 15.00
C ASP A 68 11.92 13.96 13.79
N CYS A 69 10.66 13.52 13.83
CA CYS A 69 9.57 13.91 12.94
C CYS A 69 9.85 13.68 11.44
N PRO A 70 10.16 12.44 11.00
CA PRO A 70 10.38 12.16 9.57
C PRO A 70 9.12 12.45 8.76
N ASN A 71 9.27 13.11 7.60
CA ASN A 71 8.24 13.26 6.59
C ASN A 71 8.87 12.99 5.21
N VAL A 72 8.48 11.91 4.54
CA VAL A 72 9.10 11.45 3.28
C VAL A 72 8.22 11.72 2.07
N PHE A 73 8.80 12.29 1.01
CA PHE A 73 8.15 12.55 -0.27
C PHE A 73 9.05 12.21 -1.45
N ARG A 74 8.48 12.16 -2.66
CA ARG A 74 9.19 11.88 -3.91
C ARG A 74 9.16 13.10 -4.83
N PHE A 75 10.31 13.43 -5.41
CA PHE A 75 10.44 14.52 -6.37
C PHE A 75 11.57 14.23 -7.37
N GLY A 76 11.33 14.47 -8.66
CA GLY A 76 12.38 14.27 -9.68
C GLY A 76 12.97 12.86 -9.72
N GLY A 77 12.18 11.84 -9.39
CA GLY A 77 12.61 10.43 -9.36
C GLY A 77 13.31 9.96 -8.07
N ARG A 78 13.71 10.89 -7.19
CA ARG A 78 14.40 10.62 -5.93
C ARG A 78 13.48 10.80 -4.72
N TRP A 79 13.90 10.26 -3.58
CA TRP A 79 13.21 10.39 -2.30
C TRP A 79 13.84 11.47 -1.44
N TYR A 80 13.01 12.18 -0.70
CA TYR A 80 13.42 13.27 0.18
C TYR A 80 12.75 13.11 1.54
N MET A 81 13.47 13.40 2.61
CA MET A 81 12.98 13.36 3.98
C MET A 81 13.16 14.74 4.59
N VAL A 82 12.04 15.35 4.97
CA VAL A 82 12.03 16.48 5.90
C VAL A 82 12.06 15.93 7.31
N TYR A 83 12.93 16.47 8.17
CA TYR A 83 13.03 16.06 9.56
C TYR A 83 13.41 17.22 10.47
N VAL A 84 13.05 17.12 11.74
CA VAL A 84 13.36 18.14 12.76
C VAL A 84 14.69 17.83 13.39
N GLN A 85 15.51 18.86 13.60
CA GLN A 85 16.74 18.78 14.38
C GLN A 85 16.61 19.62 15.65
N PHE A 86 17.11 19.07 16.75
CA PHE A 86 17.18 19.73 18.04
C PHE A 86 18.45 20.55 18.10
N GLU A 87 18.28 21.85 18.23
CA GLU A 87 19.36 22.77 18.44
C GLU A 87 19.66 22.96 19.94
N ASN A 88 20.90 23.30 20.31
CA ASN A 88 21.37 23.46 21.69
C ASN A 88 21.61 24.93 22.05
N ASP A 89 21.88 25.79 21.06
CA ASP A 89 22.16 27.22 21.28
C ASP A 89 21.44 28.12 20.25
N PRO A 90 20.35 28.80 20.66
CA PRO A 90 19.54 28.47 21.83
C PRO A 90 18.91 27.06 21.68
N GLU A 91 18.45 26.46 22.77
CA GLU A 91 17.72 25.19 22.70
C GLU A 91 16.40 25.34 21.93
N GLY A 92 16.08 24.41 21.01
CA GLY A 92 14.81 24.41 20.26
C GLY A 92 14.95 23.72 18.90
N TYR A 93 14.18 24.14 17.89
CA TYR A 93 14.06 23.38 16.63
C TYR A 93 14.47 24.12 15.36
N THR A 94 15.05 23.38 14.43
CA THR A 94 15.17 23.69 13.00
C THR A 94 14.64 22.53 12.16
N THR A 95 14.37 22.77 10.88
CA THR A 95 13.95 21.71 9.95
C THR A 95 14.98 21.50 8.85
N GLN A 96 15.30 20.24 8.61
CA GLN A 96 16.36 19.76 7.75
C GLN A 96 15.78 18.96 6.58
N LEU A 97 16.58 18.76 5.54
CA LEU A 97 16.27 17.92 4.38
C LEU A 97 17.35 16.86 4.20
N ALA A 98 16.94 15.64 3.84
CA ALA A 98 17.81 14.56 3.38
C ALA A 98 17.29 13.97 2.07
N VAL A 99 18.14 13.26 1.33
CA VAL A 99 17.82 12.60 0.06
C VAL A 99 18.16 11.11 0.10
N SER A 100 17.43 10.30 -0.66
CA SER A 100 17.65 8.87 -0.82
C SER A 100 17.26 8.43 -2.24
N ASP A 101 17.94 7.41 -2.74
CA ASP A 101 17.58 6.76 -4.00
C ASP A 101 16.74 5.49 -3.79
N ASP A 102 16.71 4.94 -2.57
CA ASP A 102 16.17 3.60 -2.29
C ASP A 102 15.29 3.50 -1.02
N LEU A 103 15.02 4.61 -0.33
CA LEU A 103 14.30 4.71 0.95
C LEU A 103 15.03 4.14 2.17
N LEU A 104 16.20 3.51 1.99
CA LEU A 104 16.95 2.84 3.05
C LEU A 104 18.16 3.66 3.49
N HIS A 105 18.86 4.25 2.53
CA HIS A 105 20.09 5.01 2.74
C HIS A 105 19.83 6.49 2.50
N TRP A 106 20.12 7.31 3.51
CA TRP A 106 19.77 8.72 3.53
C TRP A 106 21.01 9.61 3.68
N GLU A 107 21.11 10.62 2.82
CA GLU A 107 22.15 11.64 2.85
C GLU A 107 21.54 12.99 3.29
N PRO A 108 21.96 13.55 4.45
CA PRO A 108 21.56 14.90 4.85
C PRO A 108 22.03 15.97 3.87
N LEU A 109 21.14 16.88 3.48
CA LEU A 109 21.41 17.99 2.57
C LEU A 109 21.52 19.36 3.26
N GLY A 110 20.86 19.53 4.42
CA GLY A 110 20.96 20.74 5.24
C GLY A 110 19.61 21.40 5.59
N THR A 111 19.68 22.57 6.23
CA THR A 111 18.52 23.27 6.80
C THR A 111 17.63 23.86 5.70
N ILE A 112 16.32 23.60 5.80
CA ILE A 112 15.29 24.19 4.92
C ILE A 112 14.29 25.07 5.66
N LEU A 113 14.24 25.01 7.00
CA LEU A 113 13.49 25.95 7.81
C LEU A 113 14.34 26.39 9.00
N GLU A 114 14.76 27.65 8.93
CA GLU A 114 15.51 28.32 9.98
C GLU A 114 14.56 28.92 11.03
N ARG A 115 15.12 29.25 12.19
CA ARG A 115 14.42 30.01 13.22
C ARG A 115 14.13 31.43 12.77
N GLY A 116 13.16 32.07 13.42
CA GLY A 116 12.98 33.51 13.27
C GLY A 116 14.18 34.30 13.81
N GLY A 117 14.32 35.55 13.34
CA GLY A 117 15.27 36.49 13.93
C GLY A 117 14.88 36.87 15.37
N ALA A 118 15.76 37.60 16.05
CA ALA A 118 15.48 38.11 17.40
C ALA A 118 14.15 38.90 17.43
N GLY A 119 13.27 38.54 18.38
CA GLY A 119 11.94 39.15 18.52
C GLY A 119 10.84 38.56 17.61
N ALA A 120 11.18 37.64 16.70
CA ALA A 120 10.18 36.91 15.93
C ALA A 120 9.40 35.93 16.82
N TRP A 121 8.16 35.64 16.43
CA TRP A 121 7.29 34.72 17.18
C TRP A 121 7.81 33.27 17.17
N ASP A 122 8.66 32.92 16.20
CA ASP A 122 9.29 31.62 16.00
C ASP A 122 10.81 31.66 16.21
N ALA A 123 11.30 32.58 17.06
CA ALA A 123 12.73 32.81 17.28
C ALA A 123 13.51 31.61 17.85
N ALA A 124 12.84 30.68 18.54
CA ALA A 124 13.49 29.51 19.13
C ALA A 124 13.17 28.19 18.41
N ASN A 125 12.02 28.11 17.75
CA ASN A 125 11.49 26.86 17.21
C ASN A 125 10.97 27.03 15.79
N ALA A 126 11.40 26.15 14.90
CA ALA A 126 10.90 25.99 13.54
C ALA A 126 10.91 24.50 13.16
N ALA A 127 9.91 23.76 13.66
CA ALA A 127 9.77 22.31 13.44
C ALA A 127 8.68 22.00 12.40
N GLY A 128 9.10 21.65 11.19
CA GLY A 128 8.23 21.51 10.01
C GLY A 128 7.56 20.15 9.85
N GLY A 129 6.38 20.17 9.23
CA GLY A 129 5.62 19.01 8.74
C GLY A 129 5.09 19.29 7.33
N LEU A 130 5.26 18.33 6.42
CA LEU A 130 4.88 18.50 5.02
C LEU A 130 3.38 18.77 4.89
N ALA A 131 3.02 19.69 4.00
CA ALA A 131 1.63 19.93 3.60
C ALA A 131 1.40 19.46 2.18
N LEU A 132 0.16 19.11 1.89
CA LEU A 132 -0.33 18.72 0.56
C LEU A 132 0.41 17.52 -0.02
N PHE A 133 0.79 16.56 0.81
CA PHE A 133 1.27 15.25 0.36
C PHE A 133 0.14 14.53 -0.41
N ASP A 134 0.47 13.90 -1.54
CA ASP A 134 -0.46 13.04 -2.28
C ASP A 134 -0.99 11.92 -1.36
N PRO A 135 -2.28 11.93 -0.99
CA PRO A 135 -2.80 11.00 0.00
C PRO A 135 -2.99 9.59 -0.58
N GLU A 136 -2.87 9.37 -1.90
CA GLU A 136 -3.14 8.06 -2.49
C GLU A 136 -2.13 6.99 -2.01
N TRP A 137 -2.63 5.94 -1.38
CA TRP A 137 -1.79 4.86 -0.89
C TRP A 137 -1.16 4.04 -2.01
N GLY A 138 0.17 3.96 -2.00
CA GLY A 138 0.92 3.37 -3.11
C GLY A 138 1.01 4.27 -4.34
N GLY A 139 0.54 5.53 -4.24
CA GLY A 139 0.50 6.50 -5.32
C GLY A 139 1.84 7.16 -5.63
N SER A 140 1.80 8.46 -5.97
CA SER A 140 2.99 9.17 -6.46
C SER A 140 4.00 9.48 -5.36
N HIS A 141 3.52 9.62 -4.12
CA HIS A 141 4.24 10.16 -2.96
C HIS A 141 4.77 11.58 -3.17
N ALA A 142 4.23 12.30 -4.14
CA ALA A 142 4.64 13.66 -4.45
C ALA A 142 4.02 14.67 -3.47
N LEU A 143 4.61 15.86 -3.43
CA LEU A 143 3.94 17.04 -2.88
C LEU A 143 3.09 17.68 -3.97
N LEU A 144 1.85 17.98 -3.65
CA LEU A 144 0.94 18.75 -4.50
C LEU A 144 1.24 20.24 -4.33
N SER A 145 1.21 20.98 -5.44
CA SER A 145 1.37 22.43 -5.41
C SER A 145 0.03 23.15 -5.33
N TYR A 146 0.00 24.29 -4.63
CA TYR A 146 -1.09 25.26 -4.67
C TYR A 146 -0.50 26.62 -5.01
N GLU A 147 -1.09 27.30 -6.02
CA GLU A 147 -0.58 28.57 -6.57
C GLU A 147 0.89 28.53 -6.99
N GLY A 148 1.32 27.41 -7.58
CA GLY A 148 2.71 27.22 -8.02
C GLY A 148 3.73 27.07 -6.88
N ARG A 149 3.25 26.83 -5.65
CA ARG A 149 4.07 26.69 -4.44
C ARG A 149 3.85 25.35 -3.77
N TYR A 150 4.90 24.85 -3.13
CA TYR A 150 4.86 23.74 -2.19
C TYR A 150 4.80 24.30 -0.77
N TRP A 151 4.02 23.66 0.09
CA TRP A 151 3.67 24.18 1.40
C TRP A 151 4.11 23.23 2.52
N MET A 152 4.38 23.80 3.69
CA MET A 152 4.77 23.08 4.91
C MET A 152 4.19 23.86 6.09
N SER A 153 3.50 23.17 6.99
CA SER A 153 3.19 23.74 8.31
C SER A 153 4.40 23.57 9.23
N TYR A 154 4.50 24.40 10.26
CA TYR A 154 5.55 24.24 11.24
C TYR A 154 5.13 24.69 12.62
N LEU A 155 5.67 24.00 13.63
CA LEU A 155 5.58 24.36 15.01
C LEU A 155 6.62 25.46 15.31
N GLY A 156 6.14 26.63 15.73
CA GLY A 156 6.98 27.76 16.07
C GLY A 156 6.68 28.34 17.44
N GLY A 157 7.70 28.93 18.06
CA GLY A 157 7.58 29.60 19.35
C GLY A 157 8.84 30.39 19.71
N PRO A 158 8.71 31.41 20.58
CA PRO A 158 9.80 32.34 20.87
C PRO A 158 10.74 31.83 21.96
N ASN A 159 10.31 30.84 22.74
CA ASN A 159 10.96 30.44 23.97
C ASN A 159 11.94 29.27 23.74
N PRO A 160 13.22 29.41 24.11
CA PRO A 160 14.17 28.30 24.12
C PRO A 160 13.79 27.20 25.11
N GLY A 161 14.08 25.97 24.73
CA GLY A 161 13.81 24.77 25.53
C GLY A 161 12.92 23.76 24.81
N TYR A 162 12.98 22.51 25.25
CA TYR A 162 12.13 21.44 24.75
C TYR A 162 10.63 21.75 24.86
N GLU A 163 9.99 21.99 23.71
CA GLU A 163 8.53 22.20 23.56
C GLU A 163 7.94 23.25 24.52
N LYS A 164 8.71 24.30 24.83
CA LYS A 164 8.32 25.31 25.80
C LYS A 164 7.20 26.23 25.26
N PRO A 165 6.02 26.30 25.92
CA PRO A 165 4.92 27.15 25.47
C PRO A 165 5.24 28.66 25.49
N PRO A 166 4.53 29.49 24.71
CA PRO A 166 3.53 29.08 23.73
C PRO A 166 4.20 28.50 22.48
N LEU A 167 3.61 27.44 21.94
CA LEU A 167 3.90 26.98 20.59
C LEU A 167 2.63 27.12 19.73
N MET A 168 2.84 27.57 18.50
CA MET A 168 1.82 27.95 17.54
C MET A 168 2.13 27.30 16.19
N ILE A 169 1.14 27.23 15.30
CA ILE A 169 1.33 26.66 13.95
C ILE A 169 1.52 27.81 12.96
N GLY A 170 2.64 27.79 12.25
CA GLY A 170 2.93 28.66 11.11
C GLY A 170 2.90 27.91 9.79
N LEU A 171 3.07 28.64 8.69
CA LEU A 171 3.19 28.08 7.35
C LEU A 171 4.38 28.67 6.60
N ALA A 172 5.02 27.83 5.80
CA ALA A 172 6.11 28.18 4.92
C ALA A 172 5.87 27.61 3.52
N TRP A 173 6.50 28.22 2.51
CA TRP A 173 6.40 27.78 1.13
C TRP A 173 7.70 27.88 0.34
N THR A 174 7.82 27.06 -0.70
CA THR A 174 8.91 27.11 -1.67
C THR A 174 8.39 26.88 -3.09
N ASP A 175 9.15 27.32 -4.10
CA ASP A 175 8.90 26.96 -5.50
C ASP A 175 9.51 25.59 -5.88
N HIS A 176 10.37 25.04 -5.01
CA HIS A 176 11.12 23.82 -5.30
C HIS A 176 11.50 23.07 -4.01
N PRO A 177 10.85 21.92 -3.72
CA PRO A 177 10.92 21.26 -2.41
C PRO A 177 12.20 20.45 -2.21
N ALA A 178 12.89 20.10 -3.29
CA ALA A 178 14.10 19.29 -3.29
C ALA A 178 15.42 20.08 -3.16
N ARG A 179 15.35 21.42 -3.00
CA ARG A 179 16.56 22.26 -2.83
C ARG A 179 16.79 22.51 -1.34
N PRO A 180 18.02 22.31 -0.81
CA PRO A 180 18.35 22.60 0.58
C PRO A 180 18.56 24.10 0.78
N ARG A 181 17.48 24.87 0.67
CA ARG A 181 17.46 26.32 0.91
C ARG A 181 16.27 26.67 1.79
N PRO A 182 16.35 27.77 2.56
CA PRO A 182 15.25 28.22 3.40
C PRO A 182 13.94 28.41 2.62
N TRP A 183 12.86 27.87 3.16
CA TRP A 183 11.50 28.14 2.68
C TRP A 183 11.03 29.51 3.18
N ASN A 184 10.14 30.14 2.42
CA ASN A 184 9.59 31.45 2.74
C ASN A 184 8.48 31.30 3.77
N LYS A 185 8.65 31.89 4.95
CA LYS A 185 7.67 31.83 6.05
C LYS A 185 6.60 32.90 5.91
N LEU A 186 5.37 32.58 6.29
CA LEU A 186 4.35 33.61 6.55
C LEU A 186 4.75 34.44 7.79
N PRO A 187 4.39 35.74 7.84
CA PRO A 187 4.87 36.63 8.89
C PRO A 187 4.26 36.35 10.27
N GLN A 188 3.13 35.66 10.34
CA GLN A 188 2.39 35.36 11.57
C GLN A 188 1.98 33.89 11.61
N PRO A 189 1.78 33.32 12.81
CA PRO A 189 1.19 32.00 12.95
C PRO A 189 -0.25 32.00 12.42
N VAL A 190 -0.69 30.87 11.89
CA VAL A 190 -2.06 30.67 11.37
C VAL A 190 -3.02 30.08 12.40
N LEU A 191 -2.50 29.45 13.45
CA LEU A 191 -3.27 28.96 14.60
C LEU A 191 -2.48 29.19 15.89
N ARG A 192 -3.17 29.68 16.93
CA ARG A 192 -2.61 29.99 18.24
C ARG A 192 -3.50 29.48 19.38
N PRO A 193 -2.92 29.12 20.55
CA PRO A 193 -3.69 28.71 21.73
C PRO A 193 -4.47 29.85 22.41
N ASP A 194 -4.25 31.10 21.99
CA ASP A 194 -4.96 32.30 22.44
C ASP A 194 -5.98 32.85 21.42
N ASP A 195 -6.22 32.14 20.32
CA ASP A 195 -7.22 32.56 19.33
C ASP A 195 -8.64 32.59 19.94
N PRO A 196 -9.51 33.55 19.53
CA PRO A 196 -10.87 33.66 20.06
C PRO A 196 -11.74 32.42 19.83
N ASP A 197 -11.46 31.66 18.77
CA ASP A 197 -12.18 30.43 18.45
C ASP A 197 -11.48 29.18 19.01
N ARG A 198 -10.49 29.28 19.90
CA ARG A 198 -9.84 28.07 20.44
C ARG A 198 -10.82 27.09 21.11
N ARG A 199 -10.47 25.81 21.13
CA ARG A 199 -11.15 24.75 21.89
C ARG A 199 -10.47 24.51 23.23
N ASP A 200 -11.20 23.94 24.18
CA ASP A 200 -10.68 23.71 25.53
C ASP A 200 -9.43 22.82 25.52
N PHE A 201 -9.39 21.78 24.70
CA PHE A 201 -8.26 20.84 24.62
C PHE A 201 -6.98 21.43 24.00
N GLU A 202 -7.03 22.62 23.42
CA GLU A 202 -5.88 23.26 22.74
C GLU A 202 -5.45 24.57 23.42
N SER A 203 -5.87 24.77 24.67
CA SER A 203 -5.80 26.05 25.39
C SER A 203 -4.42 26.45 25.92
N GLU A 204 -3.40 25.59 25.83
CA GLU A 204 -2.02 25.88 26.28
C GLU A 204 -1.02 25.87 25.13
N VAL A 205 -1.02 24.79 24.34
CA VAL A 205 0.05 24.53 23.36
C VAL A 205 -0.48 23.72 22.18
N LEU A 206 -0.07 24.12 20.97
CA LEU A 206 -0.26 23.36 19.73
C LEU A 206 1.04 22.62 19.40
N PHE A 207 0.97 21.52 18.67
CA PHE A 207 2.12 20.70 18.26
C PHE A 207 2.13 20.47 16.74
N LYS A 208 2.52 19.27 16.29
CA LYS A 208 2.67 18.93 14.88
C LYS A 208 1.31 18.99 14.17
N SER A 209 1.36 19.36 12.90
CA SER A 209 0.22 19.37 11.99
C SER A 209 0.54 18.64 10.70
N HIS A 210 -0.52 18.13 10.06
CA HIS A 210 -0.51 17.56 8.71
C HIS A 210 -1.67 18.16 7.94
N ILE A 211 -1.38 18.75 6.78
CA ILE A 211 -2.38 19.39 5.93
C ILE A 211 -2.55 18.58 4.67
N LEU A 212 -3.79 18.19 4.37
CA LEU A 212 -4.15 17.54 3.11
C LEU A 212 -5.06 18.44 2.27
N ARG A 213 -5.05 18.20 0.96
CA ARG A 213 -6.02 18.76 0.03
C ARG A 213 -7.17 17.77 -0.15
N ASP A 214 -8.37 18.16 0.25
CA ASP A 214 -9.59 17.40 0.03
C ASP A 214 -10.43 18.04 -1.07
N GLU A 215 -10.31 17.51 -2.29
CA GLU A 215 -11.06 18.02 -3.44
C GLU A 215 -12.57 17.74 -3.35
N THR A 216 -12.99 16.83 -2.47
CA THR A 216 -14.40 16.49 -2.26
C THR A 216 -15.10 17.44 -1.29
N LEU A 217 -14.33 18.30 -0.61
CA LEU A 217 -14.83 19.25 0.39
C LEU A 217 -15.63 18.56 1.50
N SER A 218 -15.15 17.41 2.00
CA SER A 218 -15.84 16.59 3.03
C SER A 218 -16.20 17.41 4.26
N LEU A 219 -15.36 18.38 4.62
CA LEU A 219 -15.54 19.29 5.76
C LEU A 219 -15.86 20.74 5.34
N GLY A 220 -16.35 20.93 4.11
CA GLY A 220 -16.75 22.23 3.57
C GLY A 220 -15.58 23.18 3.25
N ALA A 221 -14.36 22.66 3.11
CA ALA A 221 -13.19 23.41 2.64
C ALA A 221 -12.18 22.49 1.96
N PRO A 222 -11.35 23.01 1.02
CA PRO A 222 -10.38 22.22 0.27
C PRO A 222 -9.12 21.85 1.05
N PHE A 223 -8.78 22.59 2.11
CA PHE A 223 -7.60 22.29 2.93
C PHE A 223 -8.03 21.89 4.33
N VAL A 224 -7.57 20.72 4.75
CA VAL A 224 -7.88 20.14 6.05
C VAL A 224 -6.57 19.91 6.79
N MET A 225 -6.43 20.52 7.95
CA MET A 225 -5.32 20.33 8.86
C MET A 225 -5.76 19.43 10.01
N PHE A 226 -5.01 18.36 10.22
CA PHE A 226 -5.03 17.61 11.47
C PHE A 226 -3.84 18.06 12.31
N TYR A 227 -4.07 18.36 13.59
CA TYR A 227 -3.00 18.80 14.50
C TYR A 227 -3.26 18.28 15.91
N ASN A 228 -2.20 18.02 16.67
CA ASN A 228 -2.35 17.72 18.09
C ASN A 228 -2.09 18.95 18.97
N ALA A 229 -2.78 19.00 20.10
CA ALA A 229 -2.72 20.10 21.05
C ALA A 229 -3.02 19.62 22.47
N ARG A 230 -2.67 20.43 23.46
CA ARG A 230 -2.85 20.11 24.88
C ARG A 230 -3.39 21.30 25.66
N PRO A 231 -4.25 21.09 26.67
CA PRO A 231 -4.57 22.10 27.66
C PRO A 231 -3.62 22.03 28.87
N PRO A 232 -3.65 23.02 29.78
CA PRO A 232 -2.81 22.99 30.98
C PRO A 232 -3.01 21.69 31.78
N ARG A 233 -1.93 20.91 31.97
CA ARG A 233 -1.91 19.62 32.68
C ARG A 233 -2.88 18.55 32.10
N GLY A 234 -3.29 18.71 30.84
CA GLY A 234 -4.20 17.78 30.17
C GLY A 234 -3.54 16.71 29.33
N ASP A 235 -4.36 16.02 28.54
CA ASP A 235 -3.92 15.06 27.53
C ASP A 235 -3.69 15.77 26.20
N GLU A 236 -2.76 15.25 25.40
CA GLU A 236 -2.58 15.69 24.03
C GLU A 236 -3.54 14.93 23.11
N ARG A 237 -4.30 15.67 22.33
CA ARG A 237 -5.41 15.15 21.51
C ARG A 237 -5.36 15.77 20.12
N ILE A 238 -5.93 15.09 19.12
CA ILE A 238 -5.89 15.52 17.72
C ILE A 238 -7.20 16.25 17.37
N GLY A 239 -7.08 17.47 16.86
CA GLY A 239 -8.17 18.31 16.35
C GLY A 239 -8.10 18.53 14.84
N ILE A 240 -9.06 19.31 14.33
CA ILE A 240 -9.16 19.66 12.92
C ILE A 240 -9.25 21.19 12.76
N ALA A 241 -8.54 21.73 11.77
CA ALA A 241 -8.80 23.06 11.23
C ALA A 241 -8.97 22.98 9.72
N VAL A 242 -9.71 23.93 9.15
CA VAL A 242 -10.02 23.97 7.72
C VAL A 242 -9.74 25.35 7.13
N SER A 243 -9.34 25.37 5.87
CA SER A 243 -8.99 26.60 5.13
C SER A 243 -9.40 26.52 3.66
N SER A 244 -9.70 27.67 3.08
CA SER A 244 -9.94 27.83 1.64
C SER A 244 -8.69 28.23 0.85
N ASP A 245 -7.64 28.72 1.51
CA ASP A 245 -6.52 29.41 0.86
C ASP A 245 -5.15 29.14 1.51
N LEU A 246 -5.09 28.21 2.47
CA LEU A 246 -3.94 27.93 3.34
C LEU A 246 -3.50 29.08 4.25
N GLN A 247 -4.08 30.28 4.18
CA GLN A 247 -3.64 31.42 4.99
C GLN A 247 -4.59 31.68 6.15
N HIS A 248 -5.89 31.59 5.90
CA HIS A 248 -6.93 31.83 6.89
C HIS A 248 -7.52 30.49 7.34
N TRP A 249 -7.46 30.23 8.64
CA TRP A 249 -7.89 28.96 9.22
C TRP A 249 -9.02 29.20 10.22
N ARG A 250 -9.97 28.27 10.23
CA ARG A 250 -10.97 28.13 11.28
C ARG A 250 -10.86 26.71 11.81
N ARG A 251 -10.92 26.50 13.11
CA ARG A 251 -11.01 25.13 13.62
C ARG A 251 -12.39 24.53 13.28
N HIS A 252 -12.45 23.21 13.17
CA HIS A 252 -13.65 22.45 12.83
C HIS A 252 -14.08 21.57 14.02
N GLY A 253 -15.38 21.54 14.31
CA GLY A 253 -15.93 20.83 15.48
C GLY A 253 -15.57 21.50 16.82
N SER A 254 -16.18 21.02 17.91
CA SER A 254 -15.89 21.46 19.29
C SER A 254 -14.97 20.49 20.05
N GLU A 255 -14.98 19.21 19.68
CA GLU A 255 -14.26 18.13 20.33
C GLU A 255 -13.05 17.66 19.50
N PRO A 256 -12.03 17.07 20.14
CA PRO A 256 -10.96 16.38 19.40
C PRO A 256 -11.50 15.15 18.67
N VAL A 257 -10.91 14.84 17.52
CA VAL A 257 -11.29 13.68 16.68
C VAL A 257 -10.55 12.40 17.03
N ILE A 258 -9.39 12.51 17.69
CA ILE A 258 -8.69 11.38 18.32
C ILE A 258 -8.27 11.79 19.73
N ALA A 259 -8.65 10.98 20.71
CA ALA A 259 -8.23 11.10 22.09
C ALA A 259 -8.13 9.70 22.72
N ALA A 260 -7.19 9.51 23.64
CA ALA A 260 -7.07 8.30 24.41
C ALA A 260 -7.68 8.45 25.80
N VAL A 261 -8.15 7.34 26.36
CA VAL A 261 -8.62 7.30 27.74
C VAL A 261 -7.41 7.26 28.66
N ARG A 262 -7.28 8.30 29.50
CA ARG A 262 -6.28 8.34 30.57
C ARG A 262 -6.60 7.26 31.61
N PRO A 263 -5.67 6.33 31.91
CA PRO A 263 -5.86 5.35 32.97
C PRO A 263 -6.13 6.00 34.33
N GLU A 264 -6.97 5.36 35.14
CA GLU A 264 -7.29 5.84 36.48
C GLU A 264 -6.02 5.94 37.35
N GLY A 265 -5.90 7.04 38.09
CA GLY A 265 -4.75 7.30 38.97
C GLY A 265 -3.48 7.82 38.27
N LEU A 266 -3.46 7.90 36.93
CA LEU A 266 -2.32 8.46 36.19
C LEU A 266 -2.24 9.98 36.38
N LYS A 267 -1.11 10.45 36.94
CA LYS A 267 -0.92 11.87 37.29
C LYS A 267 -0.48 12.75 36.13
N HIS A 268 0.15 12.18 35.11
CA HIS A 268 0.53 12.89 33.89
C HIS A 268 -0.50 12.64 32.78
N GLY A 269 -0.51 13.52 31.78
CA GLY A 269 -1.33 13.35 30.59
C GLY A 269 -0.91 12.17 29.73
N VAL A 270 -1.81 11.76 28.85
CA VAL A 270 -1.56 10.80 27.77
C VAL A 270 -1.53 11.51 26.42
N ILE A 271 -0.94 10.91 25.39
CA ILE A 271 -0.59 11.64 24.15
C ILE A 271 -1.08 10.92 22.90
N CYS A 272 -2.04 11.50 22.17
CA CYS A 272 -2.32 11.20 20.77
C CYS A 272 -1.72 12.29 19.89
N GLY A 273 -0.73 11.97 19.05
CA GLY A 273 -0.02 13.01 18.29
C GLY A 273 0.52 12.59 16.93
N ASP A 274 1.09 13.58 16.26
CA ASP A 274 1.76 13.49 14.94
C ASP A 274 0.91 12.78 13.87
N PRO A 275 -0.28 13.29 13.54
CA PRO A 275 -1.13 12.67 12.54
C PRO A 275 -0.46 12.69 11.15
N GLN A 276 -0.58 11.59 10.42
CA GLN A 276 -0.38 11.50 8.97
C GLN A 276 -1.63 10.86 8.36
N VAL A 277 -2.29 11.55 7.44
CA VAL A 277 -3.54 11.07 6.83
C VAL A 277 -3.31 10.70 5.37
N VAL A 278 -3.72 9.48 5.00
CA VAL A 278 -3.67 8.91 3.64
C VAL A 278 -5.00 8.25 3.26
N ARG A 279 -5.15 7.83 2.01
CA ARG A 279 -6.33 7.19 1.44
C ARG A 279 -6.01 5.74 1.04
N ILE A 280 -6.57 4.76 1.76
CA ILE A 280 -6.36 3.33 1.53
C ILE A 280 -7.70 2.65 1.26
N HIS A 281 -7.84 1.96 0.12
CA HIS A 281 -9.06 1.20 -0.24
C HIS A 281 -10.38 1.97 -0.03
N GLY A 282 -10.42 3.25 -0.43
CA GLY A 282 -11.61 4.09 -0.27
C GLY A 282 -11.91 4.54 1.17
N HIS A 283 -10.95 4.41 2.10
CA HIS A 283 -11.03 4.89 3.47
C HIS A 283 -9.91 5.87 3.77
N TRP A 284 -10.17 6.84 4.64
CA TRP A 284 -9.15 7.71 5.20
C TRP A 284 -8.48 6.97 6.36
N VAL A 285 -7.17 6.92 6.37
CA VAL A 285 -6.38 6.25 7.40
C VAL A 285 -5.43 7.28 7.99
N MET A 286 -5.51 7.48 9.30
CA MET A 286 -4.62 8.35 10.07
C MET A 286 -3.64 7.47 10.82
N PHE A 287 -2.37 7.51 10.44
CA PHE A 287 -1.29 7.04 11.30
C PHE A 287 -1.01 8.09 12.35
N TYR A 288 -0.89 7.68 13.61
CA TYR A 288 -0.58 8.57 14.72
C TYR A 288 0.15 7.78 15.80
N PHE A 289 0.84 8.49 16.71
CA PHE A 289 1.48 7.83 17.84
C PHE A 289 0.66 7.99 19.12
N GLY A 290 0.79 6.99 19.97
CA GLY A 290 0.30 6.98 21.33
C GLY A 290 1.42 6.98 22.35
N ALA A 291 1.22 7.63 23.49
CA ALA A 291 2.10 7.49 24.64
C ALA A 291 1.33 7.50 25.97
N PHE A 292 1.88 6.78 26.94
CA PHE A 292 1.56 6.87 28.36
C PHE A 292 0.17 6.38 28.82
N TRP A 293 -0.78 6.11 27.92
CA TRP A 293 -1.97 5.31 28.28
C TRP A 293 -1.68 3.80 28.31
N LYS A 294 -0.50 3.41 27.81
CA LYS A 294 0.18 2.12 28.05
C LYS A 294 1.70 2.36 28.08
N PRO A 295 2.53 1.37 28.49
CA PRO A 295 3.97 1.57 28.62
C PRO A 295 4.64 2.09 27.34
N GLY A 296 5.52 3.08 27.48
CA GLY A 296 6.28 3.66 26.38
C GLY A 296 5.46 4.53 25.42
N ALA A 297 5.97 4.65 24.20
CA ALA A 297 5.32 5.31 23.07
C ALA A 297 5.44 4.42 21.83
N PHE A 298 4.38 4.40 21.03
CA PHE A 298 4.14 3.42 19.98
C PHE A 298 3.31 4.04 18.85
N ASP A 299 3.36 3.46 17.66
CA ASP A 299 2.56 3.88 16.50
C ASP A 299 1.37 2.96 16.25
N THR A 300 0.24 3.58 15.91
CA THR A 300 -1.01 2.90 15.56
C THR A 300 -1.73 3.70 14.46
N PHE A 301 -2.98 3.34 14.17
CA PHE A 301 -3.79 4.05 13.19
C PHE A 301 -5.27 4.12 13.59
N ALA A 302 -6.00 5.01 12.93
CA ALA A 302 -7.46 5.07 12.95
C ALA A 302 -8.01 5.18 11.53
N VAL A 303 -9.26 4.76 11.33
CA VAL A 303 -9.92 4.77 10.02
C VAL A 303 -11.17 5.65 10.05
N SER A 304 -11.36 6.44 9.00
CA SER A 304 -12.53 7.30 8.82
C SER A 304 -13.11 7.19 7.40
N ARG A 305 -14.42 7.43 7.28
CA ARG A 305 -15.11 7.57 6.00
C ARG A 305 -15.21 9.03 5.53
N ASP A 306 -15.12 9.99 6.45
CA ASP A 306 -15.55 11.37 6.26
C ASP A 306 -14.59 12.43 6.80
N LEU A 307 -13.38 12.03 7.25
CA LEU A 307 -12.35 12.85 7.89
C LEU A 307 -12.70 13.36 9.30
N GLN A 308 -13.93 13.18 9.78
CA GLN A 308 -14.37 13.69 11.08
C GLN A 308 -14.52 12.58 12.11
N HIS A 309 -15.14 11.46 11.76
CA HIS A 309 -15.41 10.37 12.67
C HIS A 309 -14.39 9.25 12.45
N TRP A 310 -13.60 8.97 13.48
CA TRP A 310 -12.47 8.05 13.41
C TRP A 310 -12.69 6.85 14.31
N THR A 311 -12.45 5.66 13.77
CA THR A 311 -12.45 4.40 14.53
C THR A 311 -11.00 3.97 14.77
N PRO A 312 -10.47 4.05 16.00
CA PRO A 312 -9.11 3.64 16.31
C PRO A 312 -8.91 2.14 16.18
N TRP A 313 -7.72 1.73 15.74
CA TRP A 313 -7.28 0.35 15.82
C TRP A 313 -7.00 -0.06 17.27
N THR A 314 -7.54 -1.21 17.68
CA THR A 314 -7.42 -1.74 19.04
C THR A 314 -6.60 -3.02 19.12
N GLY A 315 -6.07 -3.52 17.99
CA GLY A 315 -5.19 -4.68 17.94
C GLY A 315 -3.72 -4.34 18.18
N PRO A 316 -2.77 -5.17 17.68
CA PRO A 316 -1.34 -4.94 17.87
C PRO A 316 -0.85 -3.62 17.27
N ASP A 317 0.14 -3.01 17.91
CA ASP A 317 0.79 -1.80 17.40
C ASP A 317 1.49 -2.03 16.08
N LEU A 318 1.55 -0.99 15.24
CA LEU A 318 2.33 -1.03 14.00
C LEU A 318 3.82 -1.04 14.30
N VAL A 319 4.25 -0.20 15.25
CA VAL A 319 5.60 -0.11 15.77
C VAL A 319 5.53 0.16 17.27
N ALA A 320 6.31 -0.56 18.06
CA ALA A 320 6.47 -0.37 19.50
C ALA A 320 7.93 -0.67 19.92
N PRO A 321 8.40 -0.22 21.10
CA PRO A 321 9.75 -0.50 21.59
C PRO A 321 10.06 -2.00 21.59
N SER A 322 11.14 -2.40 20.91
CA SER A 322 11.56 -3.81 20.85
C SER A 322 13.04 -4.01 20.57
N GLU A 323 13.78 -2.94 20.27
CA GLU A 323 15.19 -2.98 19.89
C GLU A 323 16.02 -2.05 20.78
N PRO A 324 17.33 -2.26 20.94
CA PRO A 324 18.16 -1.42 21.82
C PRO A 324 18.08 0.08 21.52
N TRP A 325 18.00 0.44 20.23
CA TRP A 325 17.93 1.83 19.78
C TRP A 325 16.55 2.48 19.94
N ASP A 326 15.50 1.70 20.19
CA ASP A 326 14.13 2.21 20.39
C ASP A 326 13.46 1.73 21.68
N ARG A 327 14.26 1.20 22.61
CA ARG A 327 13.81 0.61 23.88
C ARG A 327 13.03 1.55 24.79
N GLU A 328 13.17 2.86 24.64
CA GLU A 328 12.41 3.86 25.39
C GLU A 328 11.15 4.24 24.62
N PHE A 329 11.30 4.69 23.38
CA PHE A 329 10.19 5.12 22.52
C PHE A 329 10.39 4.69 21.07
N ALA A 330 9.33 4.20 20.42
CA ALA A 330 9.29 3.88 19.00
C ALA A 330 7.99 4.47 18.42
N HIS A 331 8.04 5.70 17.92
CA HIS A 331 6.86 6.57 17.78
C HIS A 331 7.02 7.60 16.66
N LYS A 332 5.92 8.28 16.31
CA LYS A 332 5.81 9.39 15.33
C LYS A 332 5.90 8.87 13.89
N PRO A 333 4.80 8.33 13.35
CA PRO A 333 4.83 7.56 12.12
C PRO A 333 4.94 8.48 10.90
N TRP A 334 5.66 8.00 9.90
CA TRP A 334 5.47 8.37 8.50
C TRP A 334 5.50 7.11 7.64
N VAL A 335 4.34 6.73 7.12
CA VAL A 335 4.12 5.45 6.45
C VAL A 335 3.80 5.67 4.98
N LEU A 336 4.45 4.90 4.12
CA LEU A 336 4.20 4.89 2.68
C LEU A 336 4.38 3.49 2.10
N LYS A 337 3.74 3.21 0.96
CA LYS A 337 3.92 1.97 0.20
C LYS A 337 4.59 2.24 -1.14
N HIS A 338 5.69 1.55 -1.44
CA HIS A 338 6.37 1.63 -2.71
C HIS A 338 6.79 0.23 -3.18
N GLN A 339 6.54 -0.09 -4.46
CA GLN A 339 6.92 -1.39 -5.05
C GLN A 339 6.49 -2.60 -4.20
N ASP A 340 5.25 -2.57 -3.68
CA ASP A 340 4.67 -3.58 -2.80
C ASP A 340 5.41 -3.82 -1.46
N VAL A 341 6.20 -2.85 -1.02
CA VAL A 341 6.79 -2.80 0.33
C VAL A 341 6.26 -1.58 1.05
N VAL A 342 5.87 -1.77 2.31
CA VAL A 342 5.49 -0.68 3.21
C VAL A 342 6.74 -0.25 3.96
N TYR A 343 6.97 1.05 4.02
CA TYR A 343 8.06 1.71 4.73
C TYR A 343 7.42 2.57 5.82
N HIS A 344 7.72 2.25 7.08
CA HIS A 344 7.25 2.98 8.26
C HIS A 344 8.46 3.63 8.91
N PHE A 345 8.67 4.91 8.62
CA PHE A 345 9.68 5.74 9.28
C PHE A 345 9.15 6.19 10.63
N TYR A 346 9.98 6.11 11.67
CA TYR A 346 9.59 6.47 13.02
C TYR A 346 10.77 7.07 13.79
N CYS A 347 10.47 7.84 14.83
CA CYS A 347 11.45 8.28 15.81
C CYS A 347 11.72 7.17 16.84
N ALA A 348 12.99 6.79 16.95
CA ALA A 348 13.50 5.82 17.89
C ALA A 348 14.28 6.52 19.01
N VAL A 349 14.01 6.14 20.26
CA VAL A 349 14.72 6.62 21.45
C VAL A 349 15.21 5.43 22.25
N GLY A 350 16.52 5.37 22.48
CA GLY A 350 17.14 4.24 23.18
C GLY A 350 18.62 4.47 23.47
N ASP A 351 19.43 3.40 23.40
CA ASP A 351 20.86 3.45 23.68
C ASP A 351 21.69 4.28 22.68
N GLN A 352 21.12 4.56 21.50
CA GLN A 352 21.72 5.39 20.45
C GLN A 352 21.22 6.85 20.46
N GLY A 353 20.52 7.27 21.52
CA GLY A 353 19.89 8.59 21.60
C GLY A 353 18.57 8.65 20.82
N ARG A 354 18.19 9.85 20.36
CA ARG A 354 16.97 10.10 19.58
C ARG A 354 17.33 10.21 18.08
N VAL A 355 16.87 9.23 17.31
CA VAL A 355 17.22 9.01 15.90
C VAL A 355 15.98 8.69 15.06
N ILE A 356 16.12 8.63 13.72
CA ILE A 356 15.07 8.16 12.82
C ILE A 356 15.40 6.73 12.37
N ALA A 357 14.45 5.83 12.57
CA ALA A 357 14.53 4.42 12.21
C ALA A 357 13.45 4.05 11.20
N LEU A 358 13.58 2.85 10.64
CA LEU A 358 12.69 2.32 9.61
C LEU A 358 12.24 0.90 9.99
N ALA A 359 10.93 0.66 9.89
CA ALA A 359 10.34 -0.67 9.84
C ALA A 359 9.71 -0.92 8.46
N THR A 360 9.63 -2.19 8.05
CA THR A 360 9.21 -2.57 6.69
C THR A 360 8.29 -3.79 6.69
N SER A 361 7.43 -3.91 5.66
CA SER A 361 6.54 -5.08 5.50
C SER A 361 7.25 -6.34 5.01
N ARG A 362 8.49 -6.22 4.54
CA ARG A 362 9.38 -7.33 4.17
C ARG A 362 10.71 -7.17 4.87
N ASP A 363 11.40 -8.27 5.17
CA ASP A 363 12.74 -8.17 5.76
C ASP A 363 13.75 -7.68 4.70
N LEU A 364 14.03 -6.37 4.70
CA LEU A 364 15.02 -5.77 3.81
C LEU A 364 16.46 -5.81 4.37
N ARG A 365 16.65 -6.29 5.61
CA ARG A 365 17.99 -6.61 6.14
C ARG A 365 18.47 -7.95 5.63
N ALA A 366 17.53 -8.84 5.35
CA ALA A 366 17.83 -10.12 4.72
C ALA A 366 18.57 -9.84 3.42
N ARG A 367 19.81 -10.35 3.34
CA ARG A 367 20.64 -10.23 2.15
C ARG A 367 19.80 -10.69 0.96
N PRO A 368 19.73 -9.93 -0.16
CA PRO A 368 19.14 -10.47 -1.38
C PRO A 368 19.79 -11.84 -1.61
N PRO A 369 19.01 -12.87 -1.97
CA PRO A 369 19.52 -14.23 -1.97
C PRO A 369 20.85 -14.26 -2.69
N ALA A 370 21.84 -14.87 -2.05
CA ALA A 370 23.24 -14.87 -2.46
C ALA A 370 23.31 -14.95 -3.99
N ALA A 371 24.09 -14.05 -4.62
CA ALA A 371 24.28 -14.04 -6.06
C ALA A 371 24.46 -15.49 -6.53
N ARG A 372 23.61 -15.94 -7.46
CA ARG A 372 23.70 -17.32 -7.93
C ARG A 372 25.12 -17.51 -8.45
N THR A 373 25.84 -18.45 -7.85
CA THR A 373 27.14 -18.92 -8.35
C THR A 373 26.99 -19.59 -9.71
N ASP A 374 25.80 -20.08 -10.00
CA ASP A 374 25.40 -20.65 -11.28
C ASP A 374 24.90 -19.56 -12.25
N PRO A 375 25.64 -19.25 -13.32
CA PRO A 375 25.32 -18.17 -14.25
C PRO A 375 24.16 -18.50 -15.21
N ARG A 376 23.67 -19.75 -15.25
CA ARG A 376 22.58 -20.15 -16.15
C ARG A 376 21.30 -19.38 -15.81
N PRO A 377 20.48 -18.92 -16.75
CA PRO A 377 19.12 -18.47 -16.44
C PRO A 377 18.26 -19.63 -15.89
N THR A 378 17.21 -19.30 -15.15
CA THR A 378 16.23 -20.27 -14.63
C THR A 378 14.92 -20.20 -15.39
N LEU A 379 14.43 -21.37 -15.80
CA LEU A 379 13.04 -21.60 -16.17
C LEU A 379 12.26 -22.06 -14.93
N TRP A 380 11.43 -21.18 -14.38
CA TRP A 380 10.54 -21.45 -13.28
C TRP A 380 9.21 -21.99 -13.79
N LEU A 381 8.71 -23.06 -13.18
CA LEU A 381 7.38 -23.59 -13.44
C LEU A 381 6.50 -23.30 -12.23
N ILE A 382 5.39 -22.58 -12.43
CA ILE A 382 4.37 -22.36 -11.41
C ILE A 382 3.03 -22.90 -11.90
N GLY A 383 2.26 -23.47 -10.99
CA GLY A 383 1.00 -24.09 -11.36
C GLY A 383 0.44 -25.04 -10.32
N ASP A 384 -0.52 -25.83 -10.78
CA ASP A 384 -1.30 -26.77 -9.97
C ASP A 384 -0.81 -28.24 -10.08
N SER A 385 -1.68 -29.20 -9.73
CA SER A 385 -1.36 -30.63 -9.73
C SER A 385 -1.04 -31.21 -11.10
N THR A 386 -1.52 -30.58 -12.19
CA THR A 386 -1.20 -31.03 -13.56
C THR A 386 0.22 -30.63 -13.98
N VAL A 387 0.82 -29.65 -13.30
CA VAL A 387 2.23 -29.28 -13.46
C VAL A 387 3.12 -30.06 -12.49
N GLN A 388 2.68 -30.25 -11.24
CA GLN A 388 3.36 -31.09 -10.25
C GLN A 388 2.40 -31.80 -9.29
N THR A 389 2.41 -33.13 -9.32
CA THR A 389 1.67 -34.00 -8.38
C THR A 389 2.62 -34.89 -7.58
N THR A 390 2.18 -35.30 -6.40
CA THR A 390 2.90 -36.23 -5.51
C THR A 390 2.17 -37.56 -5.35
N THR A 391 1.03 -37.75 -6.02
CA THR A 391 0.27 -39.00 -5.97
C THR A 391 1.02 -40.11 -6.70
N ALA A 392 1.19 -41.27 -6.06
CA ALA A 392 1.92 -42.40 -6.63
C ALA A 392 1.32 -42.83 -7.98
N GLY A 393 2.18 -42.98 -8.99
CA GLY A 393 1.80 -43.36 -10.35
C GLY A 393 1.07 -42.27 -11.15
N GLN A 394 0.99 -41.04 -10.64
CA GLN A 394 0.62 -39.86 -11.41
C GLN A 394 1.82 -38.93 -11.53
N MET A 395 1.85 -38.11 -12.57
CA MET A 395 2.91 -37.16 -12.82
C MET A 395 2.34 -35.92 -13.49
N GLY A 396 2.84 -34.74 -13.10
CA GLY A 396 2.56 -33.50 -13.81
C GLY A 396 3.61 -33.24 -14.87
N TRP A 397 3.25 -32.54 -15.95
CA TRP A 397 4.13 -32.34 -17.11
C TRP A 397 5.41 -31.54 -16.79
N GLY A 398 5.42 -30.77 -15.69
CA GLY A 398 6.62 -30.04 -15.27
C GLY A 398 7.74 -30.95 -14.80
N THR A 399 7.44 -32.20 -14.40
CA THR A 399 8.44 -33.18 -13.97
C THR A 399 9.31 -33.71 -15.12
N PRO A 400 8.74 -34.20 -16.24
CA PRO A 400 9.54 -34.67 -17.38
C PRO A 400 10.08 -33.55 -18.28
N LEU A 401 9.59 -32.30 -18.15
CA LEU A 401 10.02 -31.17 -18.99
C LEU A 401 11.55 -31.01 -19.15
N PRO A 402 12.39 -31.17 -18.09
CA PRO A 402 13.83 -31.01 -18.23
C PRO A 402 14.50 -31.94 -19.23
N ARG A 403 13.87 -33.07 -19.60
CA ARG A 403 14.39 -33.99 -20.63
C ARG A 403 14.45 -33.36 -22.02
N PHE A 404 13.63 -32.33 -22.26
CA PHE A 404 13.52 -31.65 -23.54
C PHE A 404 14.34 -30.35 -23.60
N PHE A 405 15.29 -30.17 -22.69
CA PHE A 405 16.11 -28.96 -22.58
C PHE A 405 17.60 -29.27 -22.40
N ASP A 406 18.43 -28.37 -22.90
CA ASP A 406 19.86 -28.32 -22.59
C ASP A 406 20.05 -27.80 -21.15
N THR A 407 20.04 -28.73 -20.21
CA THR A 407 20.17 -28.39 -18.78
C THR A 407 21.57 -27.89 -18.41
N ASN A 408 22.56 -27.94 -19.32
CA ASN A 408 23.83 -27.25 -19.13
C ASN A 408 23.73 -25.75 -19.42
N ALA A 409 22.72 -25.32 -20.19
CA ALA A 409 22.51 -23.92 -20.55
C ALA A 409 21.39 -23.24 -19.74
N VAL A 410 20.39 -23.99 -19.27
CA VAL A 410 19.27 -23.46 -18.48
C VAL A 410 18.96 -24.36 -17.28
N ARG A 411 18.71 -23.74 -16.13
CA ARG A 411 18.23 -24.45 -14.94
C ARG A 411 16.71 -24.50 -14.97
N ILE A 412 16.11 -25.66 -14.70
CA ILE A 412 14.64 -25.79 -14.64
C ILE A 412 14.24 -26.07 -13.20
N VAL A 413 13.34 -25.26 -12.65
CA VAL A 413 12.86 -25.38 -11.27
C VAL A 413 11.35 -25.44 -11.26
N ASN A 414 10.82 -26.63 -10.92
CA ASN A 414 9.40 -26.80 -10.74
C ASN A 414 9.00 -26.36 -9.32
N ARG A 415 8.22 -25.28 -9.23
CA ARG A 415 7.66 -24.74 -7.98
C ARG A 415 6.13 -24.90 -7.95
N ALA A 416 5.53 -25.54 -8.95
CA ALA A 416 4.12 -25.87 -8.93
C ALA A 416 3.80 -26.75 -7.73
N ARG A 417 2.56 -26.64 -7.23
CA ARG A 417 2.15 -27.41 -6.06
C ARG A 417 0.77 -28.00 -6.24
N GLY A 418 0.71 -29.31 -6.10
CA GLY A 418 -0.53 -30.07 -6.15
C GLY A 418 -1.63 -29.47 -5.28
N GLY A 419 -2.80 -29.33 -5.88
CA GLY A 419 -3.97 -28.75 -5.24
C GLY A 419 -3.91 -27.24 -5.02
N ARG A 420 -3.04 -26.46 -5.67
CA ARG A 420 -3.14 -24.99 -5.58
C ARG A 420 -3.90 -24.43 -6.78
N SER A 421 -4.53 -23.28 -6.57
CA SER A 421 -5.13 -22.45 -7.62
C SER A 421 -4.26 -21.21 -7.86
N SER A 422 -4.61 -20.37 -8.84
CA SER A 422 -3.97 -19.06 -9.00
C SER A 422 -4.11 -18.18 -7.74
N ARG A 423 -5.19 -18.35 -6.97
CA ARG A 423 -5.37 -17.69 -5.68
C ARG A 423 -4.45 -18.27 -4.61
N THR A 424 -4.55 -19.57 -4.33
CA THR A 424 -3.87 -20.15 -3.16
C THR A 424 -2.37 -20.27 -3.34
N PHE A 425 -1.88 -20.27 -4.58
CA PHE A 425 -0.46 -20.13 -4.84
C PHE A 425 0.10 -18.77 -4.38
N LEU A 426 -0.72 -17.70 -4.47
CA LEU A 426 -0.38 -16.39 -3.93
C LEU A 426 -0.58 -16.36 -2.41
N THR A 427 -1.78 -16.72 -1.91
CA THR A 427 -2.13 -16.53 -0.49
C THR A 427 -1.33 -17.43 0.46
N GLU A 428 -0.81 -18.56 0.00
CA GLU A 428 0.08 -19.43 0.79
C GLU A 428 1.58 -19.00 0.73
N GLY A 429 1.90 -17.86 0.12
CA GLY A 429 3.26 -17.34 0.00
C GLY A 429 4.18 -18.18 -0.90
N LEU A 430 3.62 -19.02 -1.79
CA LEU A 430 4.43 -19.82 -2.73
C LEU A 430 5.03 -18.95 -3.82
N TRP A 431 4.28 -17.94 -4.29
CA TRP A 431 4.80 -16.96 -5.23
C TRP A 431 5.94 -16.12 -4.64
N ASP A 432 5.87 -15.75 -3.37
CA ASP A 432 6.92 -14.97 -2.69
C ASP A 432 8.27 -15.70 -2.70
N LYS A 433 8.25 -17.02 -2.54
CA LYS A 433 9.45 -17.86 -2.61
C LYS A 433 10.07 -17.88 -4.01
N VAL A 434 9.24 -17.83 -5.06
CA VAL A 434 9.74 -17.72 -6.43
C VAL A 434 10.32 -16.33 -6.67
N ARG A 435 9.56 -15.27 -6.32
CA ARG A 435 9.99 -13.87 -6.49
C ARG A 435 11.31 -13.58 -5.81
N ALA A 436 11.49 -14.07 -4.58
CA ALA A 436 12.72 -13.89 -3.84
C ALA A 436 13.95 -14.38 -4.62
N GLU A 437 13.84 -15.48 -5.36
CA GLU A 437 14.94 -16.08 -6.10
C GLU A 437 15.01 -15.67 -7.58
N LEU A 438 14.01 -14.93 -8.08
CA LEU A 438 13.86 -14.55 -9.48
C LEU A 438 14.93 -13.53 -9.87
N ARG A 439 15.55 -13.70 -11.05
CA ARG A 439 16.60 -12.81 -11.56
C ARG A 439 16.32 -12.31 -12.97
N PRO A 440 16.93 -11.18 -13.38
CA PRO A 440 16.89 -10.74 -14.77
C PRO A 440 17.37 -11.84 -15.73
N GLY A 441 16.63 -12.06 -16.80
CA GLY A 441 16.90 -13.12 -17.78
C GLY A 441 16.32 -14.50 -17.43
N ASP A 442 15.69 -14.67 -16.26
CA ASP A 442 14.89 -15.86 -15.96
C ASP A 442 13.59 -15.88 -16.79
N PHE A 443 12.91 -17.03 -16.78
CA PHE A 443 11.64 -17.28 -17.45
C PHE A 443 10.65 -17.89 -16.45
N VAL A 444 9.36 -17.57 -16.56
CA VAL A 444 8.31 -18.16 -15.73
C VAL A 444 7.21 -18.73 -16.62
N LEU A 445 7.08 -20.06 -16.66
CA LEU A 445 5.90 -20.72 -17.24
C LEU A 445 4.83 -20.84 -16.17
N MET A 446 3.63 -20.32 -16.44
CA MET A 446 2.52 -20.34 -15.50
C MET A 446 1.29 -21.04 -16.07
N GLN A 447 0.78 -22.04 -15.34
CA GLN A 447 -0.43 -22.77 -15.70
C GLN A 447 -1.31 -23.04 -14.48
N PHE A 448 -2.47 -22.40 -14.42
CA PHE A 448 -3.48 -22.57 -13.37
C PHE A 448 -4.86 -22.74 -13.99
N GLY A 449 -5.84 -23.23 -13.23
CA GLY A 449 -7.25 -23.31 -13.65
C GLY A 449 -7.97 -24.56 -13.17
N HIS A 450 -7.27 -25.66 -12.88
CA HIS A 450 -7.95 -26.90 -12.47
C HIS A 450 -8.57 -26.83 -11.08
N ASN A 451 -7.96 -26.07 -10.16
CA ASN A 451 -8.43 -25.88 -8.79
C ASN A 451 -9.19 -24.57 -8.58
N ASP A 452 -9.12 -23.65 -9.54
CA ASP A 452 -9.71 -22.31 -9.47
C ASP A 452 -11.25 -22.34 -9.53
N GLY A 453 -11.84 -23.44 -10.00
CA GLY A 453 -13.28 -23.67 -9.99
C GLY A 453 -13.80 -24.45 -8.77
N GLY A 454 -12.97 -24.63 -7.73
CA GLY A 454 -13.36 -25.33 -6.50
C GLY A 454 -14.31 -24.52 -5.60
N PRO A 455 -14.48 -24.94 -4.33
CA PRO A 455 -15.22 -24.15 -3.34
C PRO A 455 -14.49 -22.85 -3.00
N LEU A 456 -15.25 -21.77 -2.84
CA LEU A 456 -14.72 -20.43 -2.62
C LEU A 456 -14.24 -20.24 -1.17
N ASP A 457 -15.06 -20.61 -0.19
CA ASP A 457 -14.89 -20.32 1.23
C ASP A 457 -14.83 -21.56 2.14
N GLU A 458 -15.18 -22.74 1.65
CA GLU A 458 -15.24 -23.98 2.44
C GLU A 458 -14.26 -25.07 1.98
N GLY A 459 -14.03 -26.05 2.85
CA GLY A 459 -13.18 -27.20 2.58
C GLY A 459 -11.74 -26.78 2.25
N ARG A 460 -11.38 -26.84 0.98
CA ARG A 460 -10.05 -26.44 0.53
C ARG A 460 -9.95 -24.94 0.17
N ALA A 461 -11.08 -24.25 0.04
CA ALA A 461 -11.23 -22.81 -0.18
C ALA A 461 -10.28 -22.22 -1.25
N ARG A 462 -10.27 -22.82 -2.44
CA ARG A 462 -9.27 -22.55 -3.49
C ARG A 462 -9.78 -21.70 -4.62
N ALA A 463 -11.08 -21.49 -4.73
CA ALA A 463 -11.62 -20.84 -5.91
C ALA A 463 -11.11 -19.40 -6.06
N SER A 464 -10.87 -19.00 -7.30
CA SER A 464 -10.84 -17.59 -7.69
C SER A 464 -12.22 -17.18 -8.19
N LEU A 465 -12.49 -15.89 -8.29
CA LEU A 465 -13.65 -15.42 -9.06
C LEU A 465 -13.44 -15.74 -10.54
N LYS A 466 -14.54 -15.91 -11.27
CA LYS A 466 -14.53 -16.19 -12.71
C LYS A 466 -14.21 -14.90 -13.49
N GLY A 467 -13.62 -15.05 -14.67
CA GLY A 467 -13.32 -13.94 -15.57
C GLY A 467 -11.96 -13.27 -15.33
N ILE A 468 -11.79 -12.09 -15.95
CA ILE A 468 -10.53 -11.34 -15.99
C ILE A 468 -10.63 -9.91 -15.44
N GLY A 469 -11.86 -9.51 -15.07
CA GLY A 469 -12.19 -8.16 -14.62
C GLY A 469 -11.68 -7.86 -13.21
N PRO A 470 -11.95 -6.64 -12.71
CA PRO A 470 -11.44 -6.16 -11.42
C PRO A 470 -12.26 -6.64 -10.22
N GLU A 471 -13.25 -7.52 -10.43
CA GLU A 471 -14.19 -7.92 -9.40
C GLU A 471 -13.48 -8.59 -8.22
N THR A 472 -13.98 -8.29 -7.01
CA THR A 472 -13.50 -8.88 -5.77
C THR A 472 -14.65 -9.25 -4.85
N VAL A 473 -14.46 -10.26 -4.03
CA VAL A 473 -15.37 -10.60 -2.92
C VAL A 473 -14.56 -10.84 -1.66
N VAL A 474 -15.03 -10.32 -0.53
CA VAL A 474 -14.47 -10.69 0.78
C VAL A 474 -15.19 -11.94 1.25
N ILE A 475 -14.44 -12.97 1.59
CA ILE A 475 -14.97 -14.19 2.20
C ILE A 475 -14.39 -14.39 3.59
N THR A 476 -15.04 -15.23 4.38
CA THR A 476 -14.39 -15.90 5.52
C THR A 476 -14.06 -17.32 5.09
N ASN A 477 -12.77 -17.66 4.99
CA ASN A 477 -12.34 -19.02 4.75
C ASN A 477 -12.68 -19.87 5.98
N ARG A 478 -13.71 -20.70 5.87
CA ARG A 478 -14.25 -21.51 6.97
C ARG A 478 -13.24 -22.53 7.51
N THR A 479 -12.21 -22.84 6.74
CA THR A 479 -11.16 -23.78 7.14
C THR A 479 -10.09 -23.12 7.99
N THR A 480 -9.75 -21.87 7.69
CA THR A 480 -8.72 -21.12 8.44
C THR A 480 -9.29 -20.14 9.45
N GLY A 481 -10.59 -19.83 9.35
CA GLY A 481 -11.25 -18.75 10.08
C GLY A 481 -10.86 -17.34 9.60
N MET A 482 -10.02 -17.22 8.58
CA MET A 482 -9.48 -15.93 8.13
C MET A 482 -10.39 -15.27 7.09
N GLN A 483 -10.53 -13.95 7.17
CA GLN A 483 -11.10 -13.19 6.06
C GLN A 483 -10.07 -13.00 4.93
N GLU A 484 -10.51 -13.19 3.69
CA GLU A 484 -9.68 -13.06 2.51
C GLU A 484 -10.43 -12.29 1.42
N THR A 485 -9.74 -11.39 0.72
CA THR A 485 -10.28 -10.78 -0.52
C THR A 485 -9.92 -11.66 -1.70
N VAL A 486 -10.93 -12.20 -2.36
CA VAL A 486 -10.81 -13.07 -3.52
C VAL A 486 -11.00 -12.25 -4.78
N HIS A 487 -10.01 -12.31 -5.66
CA HIS A 487 -10.04 -11.63 -6.96
C HIS A 487 -10.43 -12.60 -8.08
N THR A 488 -10.64 -12.07 -9.28
CA THR A 488 -10.80 -12.88 -10.49
C THR A 488 -9.53 -13.67 -10.84
N TYR A 489 -9.71 -14.78 -11.55
CA TYR A 489 -8.62 -15.57 -12.11
C TYR A 489 -7.62 -14.69 -12.89
N GLY A 490 -8.14 -13.78 -13.72
CA GLY A 490 -7.27 -12.90 -14.50
C GLY A 490 -6.51 -11.89 -13.66
N ALA A 491 -7.05 -11.41 -12.53
CA ALA A 491 -6.30 -10.54 -11.62
C ALA A 491 -5.08 -11.23 -11.01
N TYR A 492 -5.20 -12.51 -10.64
CA TYR A 492 -4.06 -13.29 -10.13
C TYR A 492 -3.00 -13.54 -11.22
N LEU A 493 -3.41 -13.95 -12.43
CA LEU A 493 -2.46 -14.12 -13.54
C LEU A 493 -1.74 -12.81 -13.88
N ARG A 494 -2.47 -11.70 -13.93
CA ARG A 494 -1.93 -10.36 -14.17
C ARG A 494 -0.86 -9.99 -13.15
N ARG A 495 -1.10 -10.32 -11.88
CA ARG A 495 -0.10 -10.13 -10.81
C ARG A 495 1.18 -10.91 -11.08
N TYR A 496 1.09 -12.20 -11.43
CA TYR A 496 2.26 -13.02 -11.74
C TYR A 496 3.05 -12.51 -12.94
N ILE A 497 2.35 -12.08 -14.00
CA ILE A 497 2.98 -11.53 -15.20
C ILE A 497 3.75 -10.24 -14.88
N ARG A 498 3.10 -9.29 -14.18
CA ARG A 498 3.71 -8.00 -13.83
C ARG A 498 4.87 -8.15 -12.87
N ASP A 499 4.70 -8.97 -11.83
CA ASP A 499 5.77 -9.25 -10.87
C ASP A 499 6.97 -9.92 -11.56
N THR A 500 6.74 -10.85 -12.49
CA THR A 500 7.81 -11.49 -13.28
C THR A 500 8.60 -10.45 -14.07
N ARG A 501 7.92 -9.55 -14.78
CA ARG A 501 8.58 -8.48 -15.54
C ARG A 501 9.32 -7.49 -14.67
N ALA A 502 8.77 -7.14 -13.51
CA ALA A 502 9.41 -6.23 -12.56
C ALA A 502 10.78 -6.74 -12.08
N HIS A 503 11.02 -8.05 -12.12
CA HIS A 503 12.31 -8.67 -11.79
C HIS A 503 13.21 -8.90 -13.03
N GLY A 504 12.85 -8.35 -14.20
CA GLY A 504 13.58 -8.52 -15.45
C GLY A 504 13.47 -9.93 -16.06
N ALA A 505 12.50 -10.74 -15.61
CA ALA A 505 12.24 -12.07 -16.14
C ALA A 505 11.11 -12.06 -17.18
N THR A 506 11.04 -13.12 -17.99
CA THR A 506 10.06 -13.25 -19.09
C THR A 506 8.87 -14.15 -18.68
N PRO A 507 7.64 -13.62 -18.58
CA PRO A 507 6.46 -14.44 -18.30
C PRO A 507 5.93 -15.13 -19.56
N VAL A 508 5.52 -16.40 -19.42
CA VAL A 508 4.84 -17.18 -20.45
C VAL A 508 3.61 -17.84 -19.83
N VAL A 509 2.43 -17.50 -20.36
CA VAL A 509 1.15 -17.99 -19.89
C VAL A 509 0.75 -19.23 -20.68
N LEU A 510 0.37 -20.29 -19.97
CA LEU A 510 -0.13 -21.53 -20.56
C LEU A 510 -1.60 -21.71 -20.19
N SER A 511 -2.46 -22.05 -21.14
CA SER A 511 -3.81 -22.53 -20.82
C SER A 511 -3.74 -23.84 -20.00
N PRO A 512 -4.69 -24.13 -19.10
CA PRO A 512 -4.73 -25.41 -18.39
C PRO A 512 -4.91 -26.57 -19.37
N VAL A 513 -4.18 -27.66 -19.19
CA VAL A 513 -4.33 -28.90 -19.99
C VAL A 513 -5.77 -29.41 -19.97
N PRO A 514 -6.24 -30.14 -21.02
CA PRO A 514 -7.59 -30.66 -21.02
C PRO A 514 -7.73 -31.81 -20.02
N ARG A 515 -8.94 -31.99 -19.51
CA ARG A 515 -9.30 -33.23 -18.82
C ARG A 515 -9.57 -34.33 -19.85
N ASN A 516 -9.42 -35.59 -19.47
CA ASN A 516 -9.83 -36.75 -20.28
C ASN A 516 -11.37 -36.87 -20.32
N ARG A 517 -12.01 -35.91 -20.98
CA ARG A 517 -13.45 -35.80 -21.17
C ARG A 517 -13.74 -35.56 -22.64
N TRP A 518 -14.69 -36.31 -23.15
CA TRP A 518 -14.99 -36.38 -24.57
C TRP A 518 -16.46 -36.13 -24.83
N GLU A 519 -16.75 -35.44 -25.92
CA GLU A 519 -18.11 -35.24 -26.45
C GLU A 519 -18.05 -35.43 -27.97
N ALA A 520 -18.89 -36.31 -28.50
CA ALA A 520 -18.93 -36.64 -29.93
C ALA A 520 -17.55 -36.93 -30.57
N GLY A 521 -16.68 -37.66 -29.85
CA GLY A 521 -15.33 -38.02 -30.32
C GLY A 521 -14.29 -36.89 -30.25
N ARG A 522 -14.63 -35.75 -29.62
CA ARG A 522 -13.74 -34.60 -29.43
C ARG A 522 -13.43 -34.38 -27.97
N VAL A 523 -12.21 -33.98 -27.64
CA VAL A 523 -11.84 -33.62 -26.26
C VAL A 523 -12.44 -32.26 -25.90
N LEU A 524 -13.01 -32.12 -24.70
CA LEU A 524 -13.56 -30.85 -24.25
C LEU A 524 -12.45 -29.82 -24.01
N ARG A 525 -12.50 -28.70 -24.74
CA ARG A 525 -11.60 -27.55 -24.53
C ARG A 525 -12.16 -26.55 -23.52
N ASN A 526 -11.26 -25.78 -22.93
CA ASN A 526 -11.55 -24.75 -21.92
C ASN A 526 -11.40 -23.31 -22.49
N ARG A 527 -11.79 -23.12 -23.77
CA ARG A 527 -11.66 -21.84 -24.48
C ARG A 527 -12.63 -20.76 -23.99
N GLU A 528 -13.77 -21.17 -23.45
CA GLU A 528 -14.81 -20.26 -22.96
C GLU A 528 -14.70 -19.97 -21.44
N ASP A 529 -13.70 -20.54 -20.77
CA ASP A 529 -13.42 -20.35 -19.34
C ASP A 529 -11.92 -20.13 -19.08
N TYR A 530 -11.30 -20.87 -18.15
CA TYR A 530 -9.93 -20.61 -17.67
C TYR A 530 -8.87 -20.57 -18.77
N GLY A 531 -9.00 -21.37 -19.84
CA GLY A 531 -8.08 -21.31 -20.99
C GLY A 531 -8.26 -20.01 -21.78
N GLY A 532 -9.50 -19.62 -22.05
CA GLY A 532 -9.84 -18.35 -22.69
C GLY A 532 -9.42 -17.13 -21.86
N TRP A 533 -9.64 -17.17 -20.55
CA TRP A 533 -9.24 -16.10 -19.63
C TRP A 533 -7.73 -15.98 -19.53
N ALA A 534 -7.00 -17.09 -19.51
CA ALA A 534 -5.53 -17.08 -19.57
C ALA A 534 -5.03 -16.43 -20.87
N ALA A 535 -5.64 -16.79 -22.02
CA ALA A 535 -5.32 -16.18 -23.31
C ALA A 535 -5.62 -14.67 -23.34
N ALA A 536 -6.77 -14.27 -22.78
CA ALA A 536 -7.17 -12.87 -22.72
C ALA A 536 -6.22 -12.03 -21.87
N VAL A 537 -5.86 -12.50 -20.68
CA VAL A 537 -4.92 -11.79 -19.78
C VAL A 537 -3.53 -11.72 -20.40
N ALA A 538 -3.05 -12.80 -21.02
CA ALA A 538 -1.77 -12.79 -21.71
C ALA A 538 -1.75 -11.74 -22.83
N ARG A 539 -2.84 -11.61 -23.59
CA ARG A 539 -2.99 -10.56 -24.61
C ARG A 539 -3.01 -9.15 -24.01
N GLU A 540 -3.82 -8.92 -22.97
CA GLU A 540 -3.90 -7.61 -22.28
C GLU A 540 -2.55 -7.16 -21.73
N GLU A 541 -1.79 -8.10 -21.18
CA GLU A 541 -0.47 -7.83 -20.61
C GLU A 541 0.65 -7.97 -21.65
N ASN A 542 0.36 -8.21 -22.93
CA ASN A 542 1.37 -8.45 -23.98
C ASN A 542 2.42 -9.53 -23.60
N ALA A 543 1.98 -10.58 -22.90
CA ALA A 543 2.79 -11.74 -22.53
C ALA A 543 2.61 -12.87 -23.56
N LEU A 544 3.64 -13.70 -23.72
CA LEU A 544 3.55 -14.86 -24.60
C LEU A 544 2.50 -15.83 -24.06
N PHE A 545 1.62 -16.30 -24.95
CA PHE A 545 0.61 -17.32 -24.65
C PHE A 545 0.85 -18.57 -25.46
N ILE A 546 0.79 -19.73 -24.81
CA ILE A 546 0.77 -21.04 -25.48
C ILE A 546 -0.53 -21.74 -25.09
N ASP A 547 -1.34 -22.05 -26.10
CA ASP A 547 -2.58 -22.82 -25.95
C ASP A 547 -2.26 -24.32 -25.78
N LEU A 548 -1.71 -24.66 -24.62
CA LEU A 548 -1.40 -26.04 -24.25
C LEU A 548 -2.67 -26.91 -24.18
N ASN A 549 -3.85 -26.32 -23.94
CA ASN A 549 -5.12 -27.03 -23.93
C ASN A 549 -5.40 -27.62 -25.30
N GLU A 550 -5.33 -26.78 -26.33
CA GLU A 550 -5.56 -27.18 -27.72
C GLU A 550 -4.52 -28.18 -28.22
N LEU A 551 -3.23 -27.97 -27.89
CA LEU A 551 -2.16 -28.87 -28.32
C LEU A 551 -2.35 -30.29 -27.77
N VAL A 552 -2.63 -30.41 -26.47
CA VAL A 552 -2.85 -31.71 -25.82
C VAL A 552 -4.17 -32.32 -26.28
N ALA A 553 -5.24 -31.52 -26.46
CA ALA A 553 -6.52 -32.03 -26.92
C ALA A 553 -6.42 -32.67 -28.31
N ARG A 554 -5.68 -32.07 -29.25
CA ARG A 554 -5.44 -32.66 -30.58
C ARG A 554 -4.67 -33.96 -30.50
N HIS A 555 -3.60 -34.00 -29.70
CA HIS A 555 -2.81 -35.22 -29.50
C HIS A 555 -3.66 -36.36 -28.92
N TYR A 556 -4.57 -36.05 -27.99
CA TYR A 556 -5.51 -37.04 -27.47
C TYR A 556 -6.45 -37.53 -28.57
N GLU A 557 -7.02 -36.63 -29.37
CA GLU A 557 -7.92 -36.97 -30.49
C GLU A 557 -7.27 -37.86 -31.55
N GLU A 558 -5.99 -37.66 -31.83
CA GLU A 558 -5.21 -38.50 -32.75
C GLU A 558 -5.06 -39.94 -32.23
N LEU A 559 -4.91 -40.12 -30.91
CA LEU A 559 -4.77 -41.43 -30.27
C LEU A 559 -6.12 -42.13 -30.02
N GLY A 560 -7.18 -41.36 -29.89
CA GLY A 560 -8.52 -41.82 -29.52
C GLY A 560 -8.71 -42.08 -28.01
N PRO A 561 -9.98 -42.11 -27.56
CA PRO A 561 -10.35 -42.13 -26.14
C PRO A 561 -9.84 -43.37 -25.39
N ASP A 562 -9.85 -44.54 -26.02
CA ASP A 562 -9.43 -45.80 -25.38
C ASP A 562 -7.93 -45.81 -25.08
N THR A 563 -7.11 -45.42 -26.06
CA THR A 563 -5.65 -45.29 -25.91
C THR A 563 -5.29 -44.27 -24.84
N VAL A 564 -5.92 -43.09 -24.88
CA VAL A 564 -5.67 -42.02 -23.91
C VAL A 564 -6.06 -42.48 -22.51
N ARG A 565 -7.22 -43.12 -22.34
CA ARG A 565 -7.66 -43.66 -21.05
C ARG A 565 -6.71 -44.73 -20.52
N ALA A 566 -6.23 -45.64 -21.38
CA ALA A 566 -5.40 -46.76 -20.97
C ALA A 566 -3.95 -46.34 -20.64
N ARG A 567 -3.37 -45.42 -21.42
CA ARG A 567 -1.95 -45.06 -21.31
C ARG A 567 -1.70 -43.82 -20.47
N TYR A 568 -2.55 -42.80 -20.63
CA TYR A 568 -2.26 -41.46 -20.09
C TYR A 568 -2.95 -41.14 -18.78
N PHE A 569 -3.95 -41.92 -18.38
CA PHE A 569 -4.71 -41.69 -17.14
C PHE A 569 -4.80 -42.96 -16.31
N ARG A 570 -4.91 -42.81 -14.99
CA ARG A 570 -5.28 -43.94 -14.12
C ARG A 570 -6.79 -44.14 -14.18
N ALA A 571 -7.25 -45.36 -13.90
CA ALA A 571 -8.67 -45.65 -13.78
C ALA A 571 -9.36 -44.61 -12.87
N GLU A 572 -10.50 -44.09 -13.33
CA GLU A 572 -11.36 -43.11 -12.63
C GLU A 572 -10.79 -41.67 -12.48
N ASP A 573 -9.52 -41.41 -12.85
CA ASP A 573 -8.97 -40.05 -12.89
C ASP A 573 -9.02 -39.46 -14.30
N HIS A 574 -9.63 -38.29 -14.43
CA HIS A 574 -9.74 -37.56 -15.70
C HIS A 574 -8.89 -36.29 -15.75
N THR A 575 -8.07 -36.02 -14.74
CA THR A 575 -7.29 -34.78 -14.59
C THR A 575 -5.79 -35.04 -14.46
N HIS A 576 -5.38 -36.04 -13.70
CA HIS A 576 -3.96 -36.30 -13.45
C HIS A 576 -3.44 -37.42 -14.35
N THR A 577 -2.38 -37.12 -15.10
CA THR A 577 -1.78 -38.05 -16.03
C THR A 577 -0.87 -39.07 -15.35
N THR A 578 -0.67 -40.22 -15.98
CA THR A 578 0.45 -41.13 -15.72
C THR A 578 1.79 -40.47 -16.11
N PRO A 579 2.95 -41.05 -15.74
CA PRO A 579 4.25 -40.58 -16.24
C PRO A 579 4.31 -40.45 -17.77
N GLU A 580 3.67 -41.39 -18.48
CA GLU A 580 3.64 -41.39 -19.94
C GLU A 580 2.82 -40.21 -20.51
N GLY A 581 1.63 -39.94 -19.95
CA GLY A 581 0.82 -38.79 -20.36
C GLY A 581 1.46 -37.45 -20.02
N ALA A 582 2.17 -37.37 -18.90
CA ALA A 582 2.93 -36.19 -18.49
C ALA A 582 4.10 -35.90 -19.44
N GLU A 583 4.80 -36.96 -19.88
CA GLU A 583 5.90 -36.85 -20.83
C GLU A 583 5.42 -36.44 -22.24
N ALA A 584 4.29 -36.99 -22.70
CA ALA A 584 3.65 -36.56 -23.94
C ALA A 584 3.29 -35.05 -23.90
N THR A 585 2.72 -34.58 -22.79
CA THR A 585 2.39 -33.16 -22.59
C THR A 585 3.63 -32.28 -22.57
N ALA A 586 4.69 -32.69 -21.86
CA ALA A 586 5.94 -31.96 -21.79
C ALA A 586 6.64 -31.85 -23.16
N ARG A 587 6.59 -32.91 -23.97
CA ARG A 587 7.10 -32.91 -25.34
C ARG A 587 6.36 -31.88 -26.21
N LEU A 588 5.03 -31.88 -26.19
CA LEU A 588 4.21 -30.93 -26.95
C LEU A 588 4.50 -29.48 -26.55
N LEU A 589 4.66 -29.22 -25.24
CA LEU A 589 5.05 -27.90 -24.75
C LEU A 589 6.45 -27.50 -25.24
N ALA A 590 7.42 -28.42 -25.18
CA ALA A 590 8.77 -28.16 -25.69
C ALA A 590 8.77 -27.87 -27.21
N GLU A 591 7.99 -28.61 -27.99
CA GLU A 591 7.78 -28.34 -29.42
C GLU A 591 7.12 -26.98 -29.68
N ALA A 592 6.17 -26.58 -28.85
CA ALA A 592 5.54 -25.27 -28.97
C ALA A 592 6.53 -24.14 -28.63
N LEU A 593 7.35 -24.33 -27.59
CA LEU A 593 8.39 -23.38 -27.17
C LEU A 593 9.51 -23.24 -28.20
N SER A 594 9.93 -24.33 -28.87
CA SER A 594 10.99 -24.28 -29.89
C SER A 594 10.61 -23.46 -31.12
N ARG A 595 9.30 -23.29 -31.38
CA ARG A 595 8.76 -22.48 -32.48
C ARG A 595 8.69 -20.98 -32.15
N GLN A 596 9.00 -20.58 -30.92
CA GLN A 596 8.96 -19.18 -30.49
C GLN A 596 10.34 -18.52 -30.72
N SER A 597 10.60 -18.05 -31.94
CA SER A 597 11.90 -17.45 -32.31
C SER A 597 12.30 -16.26 -31.43
N ASP A 598 11.32 -15.49 -30.97
CA ASP A 598 11.53 -14.29 -30.16
C ASP A 598 11.70 -14.59 -28.67
N LEU A 599 11.49 -15.85 -28.26
CA LEU A 599 11.69 -16.29 -26.89
C LEU A 599 13.11 -16.88 -26.75
N PRO A 600 14.04 -16.21 -26.02
CA PRO A 600 15.41 -16.71 -25.93
C PRO A 600 15.55 -18.09 -25.29
N LEU A 601 14.53 -18.56 -24.57
CA LEU A 601 14.42 -19.92 -24.03
C LEU A 601 14.41 -21.00 -25.14
N ALA A 602 13.88 -20.68 -26.33
CA ALA A 602 13.69 -21.63 -27.43
C ALA A 602 15.00 -22.29 -27.89
N ARG A 603 16.12 -21.56 -27.82
CA ARG A 603 17.45 -22.06 -28.24
C ARG A 603 17.99 -23.22 -27.40
N TRP A 604 17.46 -23.38 -26.18
CA TRP A 604 17.87 -24.46 -25.27
C TRP A 604 16.91 -25.64 -25.32
N VAL A 605 15.85 -25.60 -26.13
CA VAL A 605 15.01 -26.78 -26.33
C VAL A 605 15.81 -27.84 -27.11
N ARG A 606 15.70 -29.09 -26.65
CA ARG A 606 16.34 -30.28 -27.21
C ARG A 606 15.25 -31.34 -27.42
N LEU A 607 14.69 -31.37 -28.62
CA LEU A 607 13.73 -32.40 -29.00
C LEU A 607 14.48 -33.67 -29.42
N PRO A 608 13.99 -34.88 -29.08
CA PRO A 608 14.57 -36.11 -29.57
C PRO A 608 14.56 -36.13 -31.11
N THR A 609 15.72 -36.34 -31.72
CA THR A 609 15.81 -36.64 -33.15
C THR A 609 15.27 -38.06 -33.38
N GLY A 610 14.18 -38.21 -34.12
CA GLY A 610 13.34 -39.41 -34.10
C GLY A 610 14.00 -40.73 -34.54
N SER A 611 13.65 -41.80 -33.81
CA SER A 611 13.25 -43.17 -34.24
C SER A 611 13.26 -44.01 -32.95
N SER A 612 12.23 -44.73 -32.49
CA SER A 612 11.20 -45.50 -33.16
C SER A 612 9.89 -45.49 -32.34
N GLU A 613 8.76 -45.76 -32.98
CA GLU A 613 7.59 -46.34 -32.31
C GLU A 613 8.01 -47.60 -31.51
N PRO A 614 7.31 -47.92 -30.41
CA PRO A 614 7.65 -49.06 -29.56
C PRO A 614 7.61 -50.41 -30.29
#